data_AF-A0A7W3ZAH3-F1
#
_entry.id   AF-A0A7W3ZAH3-F1
#
_cell.length_a   1.000
_cell.length_b   1.000
_cell.length_c   1.000
_cell.angle_alpha   90.00
_cell.angle_beta   90.00
_cell.angle_gamma   90.00
#
_symmetry.space_group_name_H-M   'P 1'
#
loop_
_entity.id
_entity.type
_entity.pdbx_description
1 polymer ?
#
loop_
_entity_poly.entity_id
_entity_poly.type
_entity_poly.pdbx_seq_one_letter_code
_entity_poly.pdbx_strand_id
1 'polypeptide(L)'
;MVPAAGGEVAWTGFVVAELGEDGRIRRDCQFAEPPLPSFSGTRAVVEEFVHRVGQGDPDRIAELFAEPVDWRLSWPEPEHPVVPWIRPRSTRADVADHFRMLGSACVPEESDVRVDRILVDGTDAVVLGTSAQTVKLTGNRFATGVAVCLTVSGGLITRYHVYEDSLAVAEAFAG
;
A
#
# COMPACT_ATOMS: atom_id res chain seq x y z
N MET A 1 10.15 -29.33 -23.13
CA MET A 1 10.38 -28.08 -23.88
C MET A 1 11.31 -27.24 -23.04
N VAL A 2 12.47 -26.82 -23.55
CA VAL A 2 13.42 -25.97 -22.80
C VAL A 2 13.61 -24.69 -23.62
N PRO A 3 13.38 -23.49 -23.05
CA PRO A 3 13.59 -22.25 -23.79
C PRO A 3 15.09 -22.04 -24.05
N ALA A 4 15.44 -21.71 -25.30
CA ALA A 4 16.82 -21.50 -25.74
C ALA A 4 17.45 -20.17 -25.26
N ALA A 5 16.71 -19.37 -24.50
CA ALA A 5 17.20 -18.23 -23.75
C ALA A 5 16.26 -18.06 -22.56
N GLY A 6 16.79 -17.92 -21.35
CA GLY A 6 15.97 -17.64 -20.17
C GLY A 6 15.23 -16.32 -20.35
N GLY A 7 13.93 -16.41 -20.66
CA GLY A 7 13.01 -15.28 -20.66
C GLY A 7 12.38 -15.11 -19.28
N GLU A 8 11.80 -13.92 -19.02
CA GLU A 8 10.99 -13.70 -17.82
C GLU A 8 9.85 -14.72 -17.73
N VAL A 9 9.50 -15.13 -16.51
CA VAL A 9 8.41 -16.07 -16.27
C VAL A 9 7.11 -15.43 -16.75
N ALA A 10 6.59 -15.94 -17.87
CA ALA A 10 5.36 -15.41 -18.48
C ALA A 10 4.09 -15.87 -17.76
N TRP A 11 4.18 -16.88 -16.89
CA TRP A 11 3.04 -17.49 -16.22
C TRP A 11 3.47 -18.31 -14.98
N THR A 12 2.76 -18.13 -13.86
CA THR A 12 2.81 -19.00 -12.68
C THR A 12 1.40 -19.45 -12.31
N GLY A 13 1.28 -20.67 -11.80
CA GLY A 13 0.00 -21.24 -11.43
C GLY A 13 0.14 -22.66 -10.91
N PHE A 14 -0.99 -23.30 -10.62
CA PHE A 14 -1.04 -24.72 -10.25
C PHE A 14 -1.88 -25.51 -11.25
N VAL A 15 -1.53 -26.78 -11.39
CA VAL A 15 -2.18 -27.72 -12.30
C VAL A 15 -2.90 -28.78 -11.49
N VAL A 16 -4.16 -29.04 -11.83
CA VAL A 16 -4.92 -30.19 -11.32
C VAL A 16 -5.09 -31.18 -12.47
N ALA A 17 -4.43 -32.33 -12.35
CA ALA A 17 -4.54 -33.43 -13.31
C ALA A 17 -5.41 -34.56 -12.75
N GLU A 18 -6.46 -34.92 -13.47
CA GLU A 18 -7.28 -36.10 -13.19
C GLU A 18 -6.70 -37.28 -13.99
N LEU A 19 -6.24 -38.33 -13.29
CA LEU A 19 -5.68 -39.53 -13.91
C LEU A 19 -6.77 -40.59 -14.08
N GLY A 20 -6.77 -41.25 -15.24
CA GLY A 20 -7.52 -42.48 -15.46
C GLY A 20 -6.87 -43.67 -14.75
N GLU A 21 -7.59 -44.80 -14.69
CA GLU A 21 -7.09 -46.05 -14.10
C GLU A 21 -5.83 -46.60 -14.80
N ASP A 22 -5.57 -46.19 -16.04
CA ASP A 22 -4.34 -46.51 -16.79
C ASP A 22 -3.16 -45.56 -16.49
N GLY A 23 -3.34 -44.65 -15.52
CA GLY A 23 -2.34 -43.66 -15.12
C GLY A 23 -2.18 -42.49 -16.10
N ARG A 24 -2.97 -42.41 -17.16
CA ARG A 24 -2.92 -41.31 -18.12
C ARG A 24 -3.81 -40.15 -17.68
N ILE A 25 -3.37 -38.93 -18.00
CA ILE A 25 -4.15 -37.71 -17.75
C ILE A 25 -5.41 -37.76 -18.62
N ARG A 26 -6.59 -37.78 -17.99
CA ARG A 26 -7.88 -37.62 -18.66
C ARG A 26 -8.33 -36.17 -18.73
N ARG A 27 -7.97 -35.38 -17.71
CA ARG A 27 -8.33 -33.97 -17.63
C ARG A 27 -7.18 -33.18 -17.01
N ASP A 28 -6.85 -32.07 -17.65
CA ASP A 28 -5.89 -31.07 -17.16
C ASP A 28 -6.64 -29.75 -16.99
N CYS A 29 -6.68 -29.26 -15.75
CA CYS A 29 -7.20 -27.95 -15.40
C CYS A 29 -6.03 -27.06 -14.94
N GLN A 30 -5.76 -26.02 -15.73
CA GLN A 30 -4.70 -25.04 -15.43
C GLN A 30 -5.32 -23.80 -14.81
N PHE A 31 -4.89 -23.45 -13.61
CA PHE A 31 -5.31 -22.25 -12.91
C PHE A 31 -4.17 -21.24 -12.98
N ALA A 32 -4.38 -20.18 -13.75
CA ALA A 32 -3.48 -19.04 -13.71
C ALA A 32 -3.68 -18.32 -12.37
N GLU A 33 -2.62 -18.19 -11.58
CA GLU A 33 -2.60 -17.07 -10.65
C GLU A 33 -2.47 -15.82 -11.54
N PRO A 34 -3.35 -14.82 -11.40
CA PRO A 34 -3.09 -13.54 -12.05
C PRO A 34 -1.71 -13.10 -11.58
N PRO A 35 -0.78 -12.76 -12.48
CA PRO A 35 0.51 -12.26 -12.05
C PRO A 35 0.23 -11.04 -11.17
N LEU A 36 0.61 -11.12 -9.89
CA LEU A 36 0.76 -9.91 -9.10
C LEU A 36 1.71 -9.02 -9.91
N PRO A 37 1.40 -7.73 -10.09
CA PRO A 37 2.23 -6.87 -10.91
C PRO A 37 3.65 -6.87 -10.35
N SER A 38 4.59 -7.46 -11.08
CA SER A 38 6.00 -7.53 -10.71
C SER A 38 6.68 -6.27 -11.20
N PHE A 39 6.74 -5.26 -10.33
CA PHE A 39 7.47 -4.04 -10.61
C PHE A 39 8.98 -4.30 -10.47
N SER A 40 9.74 -4.09 -11.55
CA SER A 40 11.19 -4.26 -11.58
C SER A 40 11.90 -3.05 -10.96
N GLY A 41 11.73 -2.85 -9.66
CA GLY A 41 12.51 -1.93 -8.85
C GLY A 41 11.70 -1.03 -7.91
N THR A 42 12.37 -0.52 -6.87
CA THR A 42 11.82 0.34 -5.81
C THR A 42 11.01 1.50 -6.38
N ARG A 43 11.56 2.19 -7.40
CA ARG A 43 10.88 3.34 -8.03
C ARG A 43 9.50 2.97 -8.59
N ALA A 44 9.41 1.87 -9.32
CA ALA A 44 8.16 1.46 -9.95
C ALA A 44 7.10 1.04 -8.91
N VAL A 45 7.50 0.34 -7.84
CA VAL A 45 6.60 0.02 -6.71
C VAL A 45 6.07 1.29 -6.04
N VAL A 46 6.95 2.28 -5.81
CA VAL A 46 6.58 3.53 -5.14
C VAL A 46 5.66 4.40 -6.01
N GLU A 47 5.93 4.47 -7.31
CA GLU A 47 5.07 5.19 -8.27
C GLU A 47 3.69 4.53 -8.37
N GLU A 48 3.63 3.20 -8.39
CA GLU A 48 2.37 2.47 -8.32
C GLU A 48 1.65 2.70 -6.99
N PHE A 49 2.37 2.71 -5.86
CA PHE A 49 1.79 3.02 -4.56
C PHE A 49 1.12 4.39 -4.55
N VAL A 50 1.83 5.43 -5.02
CA VAL A 50 1.28 6.79 -5.17
C VAL A 50 0.06 6.78 -6.10
N HIS A 51 0.13 6.06 -7.21
CA HIS A 51 -0.97 5.94 -8.15
C HIS A 51 -2.23 5.33 -7.50
N ARG A 52 -2.09 4.19 -6.81
CA ARG A 52 -3.21 3.51 -6.14
C ARG A 52 -3.80 4.31 -4.98
N VAL A 53 -2.95 5.00 -4.21
CA VAL A 53 -3.41 5.95 -3.18
C VAL A 53 -4.25 7.06 -3.82
N GLY A 54 -3.80 7.61 -4.95
CA GLY A 54 -4.55 8.62 -5.70
C GLY A 54 -5.88 8.13 -6.29
N GLN A 55 -6.02 6.83 -6.59
CA GLN A 55 -7.28 6.22 -7.03
C GLN A 55 -8.24 5.93 -5.87
N GLY A 56 -7.76 5.89 -4.62
CA GLY A 56 -8.60 5.66 -3.44
C GLY A 56 -9.15 4.24 -3.33
N ASP A 57 -8.40 3.21 -3.75
CA ASP A 57 -8.78 1.79 -3.65
C ASP A 57 -7.95 1.07 -2.56
N PRO A 58 -8.47 0.94 -1.33
CA PRO A 58 -7.71 0.41 -0.20
C PRO A 58 -7.21 -1.02 -0.39
N ASP A 59 -8.01 -1.87 -1.03
CA ASP A 59 -7.69 -3.28 -1.20
C ASP A 59 -6.59 -3.43 -2.25
N ARG A 60 -6.63 -2.65 -3.34
CA ARG A 60 -5.53 -2.61 -4.31
C ARG A 60 -4.27 -1.97 -3.73
N ILE A 61 -4.37 -0.95 -2.87
CA ILE A 61 -3.18 -0.41 -2.20
C ILE A 61 -2.50 -1.51 -1.38
N ALA A 62 -3.28 -2.29 -0.62
CA ALA A 62 -2.76 -3.35 0.25
C ALA A 62 -2.04 -4.49 -0.50
N GLU A 63 -2.37 -4.75 -1.76
CA GLU A 63 -1.66 -5.74 -2.59
C GLU A 63 -0.16 -5.44 -2.75
N LEU A 64 0.25 -4.17 -2.65
CA LEU A 64 1.66 -3.75 -2.78
C LEU A 64 2.49 -4.02 -1.52
N PHE A 65 1.86 -4.40 -0.42
CA PHE A 65 2.53 -4.55 0.87
C PHE A 65 2.94 -5.99 1.10
N ALA A 66 4.06 -6.19 1.81
CA ALA A 66 4.41 -7.47 2.38
C ALA A 66 3.56 -7.75 3.62
N GLU A 67 3.49 -9.02 4.01
CA GLU A 67 2.91 -9.43 5.28
C GLU A 67 3.94 -10.34 5.99
N PRO A 68 4.51 -9.93 7.13
CA PRO A 68 4.24 -8.68 7.86
C PRO A 68 4.86 -7.42 7.22
N VAL A 69 4.32 -6.24 7.54
CA VAL A 69 4.90 -4.91 7.24
C VAL A 69 5.39 -4.21 8.52
N ASP A 70 6.56 -3.59 8.48
CA ASP A 70 7.05 -2.64 9.49
C ASP A 70 6.30 -1.31 9.35
N TRP A 71 5.34 -1.07 10.25
CA TRP A 71 4.41 0.06 10.18
C TRP A 71 4.68 1.10 11.27
N ARG A 72 4.76 2.37 10.89
CA ARG A 72 4.88 3.49 11.84
C ARG A 72 4.18 4.74 11.33
N LEU A 73 3.47 5.42 12.23
CA LEU A 73 3.02 6.79 12.03
C LEU A 73 3.69 7.63 13.11
N SER A 74 4.31 8.75 12.74
CA SER A 74 5.08 9.60 13.65
C SER A 74 4.15 10.39 14.57
N TRP A 75 3.59 9.71 15.57
CA TRP A 75 2.69 10.27 16.58
C TRP A 75 3.29 10.09 17.99
N PRO A 76 3.07 11.05 18.91
CA PRO A 76 3.56 10.95 20.28
C PRO A 76 2.69 10.00 21.12
N GLU A 77 3.21 8.83 21.50
CA GLU A 77 2.54 7.94 22.48
C GLU A 77 2.41 8.68 23.83
N PRO A 78 1.21 8.80 24.47
CA PRO A 78 0.37 7.65 24.81
C PRO A 78 -1.17 7.84 24.69
N GLU A 79 -1.70 8.93 24.12
CA GLU A 79 -3.15 9.15 24.02
C GLU A 79 -3.54 9.53 22.59
N HIS A 80 -4.03 8.54 21.83
CA HIS A 80 -4.49 8.71 20.44
C HIS A 80 -6.00 8.55 20.23
N PRO A 81 -6.91 8.78 21.21
CA PRO A 81 -8.32 8.44 21.01
C PRO A 81 -9.00 9.28 19.92
N VAL A 82 -8.42 10.41 19.52
CA VAL A 82 -9.08 11.37 18.62
C VAL A 82 -8.87 11.03 17.14
N VAL A 83 -7.71 10.47 16.76
CA VAL A 83 -7.38 10.19 15.34
C VAL A 83 -7.46 8.68 15.08
N PRO A 84 -8.48 8.19 14.35
CA PRO A 84 -8.85 6.77 14.37
C PRO A 84 -7.82 5.84 13.72
N TRP A 85 -6.99 6.34 12.80
CA TRP A 85 -6.00 5.52 12.10
C TRP A 85 -4.65 5.43 12.82
N ILE A 86 -4.43 6.09 13.96
CA ILE A 86 -3.17 5.99 14.71
C ILE A 86 -3.20 4.76 15.62
N ARG A 87 -2.79 3.61 15.07
CA ARG A 87 -2.67 2.33 15.80
C ARG A 87 -1.61 1.41 15.16
N PRO A 88 -1.08 0.42 15.88
CA PRO A 88 -0.21 -0.61 15.31
C PRO A 88 -0.91 -1.38 14.17
N ARG A 89 -0.12 -1.77 13.17
CA ARG A 89 -0.54 -2.55 11.99
C ARG A 89 0.59 -3.45 11.52
N SER A 90 0.24 -4.58 10.93
CA SER A 90 1.26 -5.49 10.39
C SER A 90 0.79 -6.34 9.21
N THR A 91 -0.51 -6.42 8.93
CA THR A 91 -1.08 -7.28 7.89
C THR A 91 -1.57 -6.48 6.68
N ARG A 92 -1.78 -7.13 5.52
CA ARG A 92 -2.42 -6.45 4.38
C ARG A 92 -3.83 -5.99 4.71
N ALA A 93 -4.57 -6.76 5.51
CA ALA A 93 -5.88 -6.37 6.00
C ALA A 93 -5.82 -5.09 6.83
N ASP A 94 -4.82 -4.94 7.70
CA ASP A 94 -4.59 -3.70 8.45
C ASP A 94 -4.28 -2.51 7.53
N VAL A 95 -3.50 -2.73 6.47
CA VAL A 95 -3.17 -1.69 5.49
C VAL A 95 -4.43 -1.22 4.76
N ALA A 96 -5.26 -2.14 4.25
CA ALA A 96 -6.53 -1.79 3.63
C ALA A 96 -7.44 -1.03 4.61
N ASP A 97 -7.50 -1.47 5.86
CA ASP A 97 -8.25 -0.78 6.92
C ASP A 97 -7.74 0.66 7.16
N HIS A 98 -6.42 0.88 7.13
CA HIS A 98 -5.83 2.23 7.26
C HIS A 98 -6.36 3.19 6.20
N PHE A 99 -6.23 2.84 4.92
CA PHE A 99 -6.65 3.71 3.82
C PHE A 99 -8.16 3.90 3.77
N ARG A 100 -8.93 2.88 4.16
CA ARG A 100 -10.39 2.97 4.32
C ARG A 100 -10.78 3.96 5.43
N MET A 101 -10.08 3.94 6.57
CA MET A 101 -10.30 4.89 7.66
C MET A 101 -9.91 6.32 7.28
N LEU A 102 -8.80 6.53 6.58
CA LEU A 102 -8.42 7.86 6.09
C LEU A 102 -9.50 8.46 5.18
N GLY A 103 -9.95 7.70 4.18
CA GLY A 103 -11.00 8.14 3.25
C GLY A 103 -12.37 8.34 3.92
N SER A 104 -12.69 7.53 4.93
CA SER A 104 -13.96 7.67 5.66
C SER A 104 -13.97 8.88 6.60
N ALA A 105 -12.83 9.23 7.21
CA ALA A 105 -12.72 10.32 8.16
C ALA A 105 -12.66 11.73 7.53
N CYS A 106 -12.22 11.85 6.27
CA CYS A 106 -12.06 13.13 5.57
C CYS A 106 -13.13 13.35 4.50
N VAL A 107 -13.48 14.60 4.22
CA VAL A 107 -14.36 15.00 3.10
C VAL A 107 -13.58 14.81 1.78
N PRO A 108 -13.97 13.87 0.90
CA PRO A 108 -13.21 13.58 -0.31
C PRO A 108 -13.07 14.78 -1.26
N GLU A 109 -14.14 15.57 -1.39
CA GLU A 109 -14.22 16.73 -2.29
C GLU A 109 -13.32 17.89 -1.86
N GLU A 110 -12.93 17.91 -0.58
CA GLU A 110 -12.06 18.94 0.01
C GLU A 110 -10.64 18.41 0.28
N SER A 111 -10.34 17.19 -0.14
CA SER A 111 -9.01 16.59 0.00
C SER A 111 -8.10 17.04 -1.15
N ASP A 112 -6.94 17.59 -0.81
CA ASP A 112 -5.89 18.01 -1.74
C ASP A 112 -4.57 17.37 -1.32
N VAL A 113 -4.12 16.38 -2.08
CA VAL A 113 -2.85 15.68 -1.85
C VAL A 113 -1.96 15.89 -3.07
N ARG A 114 -0.77 16.43 -2.84
CA ARG A 114 0.25 16.66 -3.87
C ARG A 114 1.51 15.89 -3.52
N VAL A 115 2.07 15.20 -4.51
CA VAL A 115 3.40 14.60 -4.43
C VAL A 115 4.39 15.55 -5.10
N ASP A 116 5.33 16.06 -4.32
CA ASP A 116 6.34 17.01 -4.80
C ASP A 116 7.58 16.30 -5.31
N ARG A 117 7.96 15.18 -4.67
CA ARG A 117 9.18 14.45 -5.03
C ARG A 117 9.15 12.99 -4.59
N ILE A 118 9.77 12.13 -5.40
CA ILE A 118 10.09 10.74 -5.06
C ILE A 118 11.61 10.55 -5.12
N LEU A 119 12.22 10.38 -3.96
CA LEU A 119 13.65 10.06 -3.80
C LEU A 119 13.79 8.55 -3.62
N VAL A 120 14.72 7.92 -4.34
CA VAL A 120 14.96 6.48 -4.28
C VAL A 120 16.46 6.25 -4.08
N ASP A 121 16.81 5.43 -3.09
CA ASP A 121 18.16 4.96 -2.82
C ASP A 121 18.12 3.45 -2.53
N GLY A 122 18.56 2.65 -3.51
CA GLY A 122 18.50 1.19 -3.43
C GLY A 122 17.06 0.67 -3.20
N THR A 123 16.86 -0.01 -2.06
CA THR A 123 15.57 -0.54 -1.61
C THR A 123 14.70 0.49 -0.89
N ASP A 124 15.26 1.64 -0.53
CA ASP A 124 14.58 2.65 0.25
C ASP A 124 14.09 3.81 -0.63
N ALA A 125 12.96 4.39 -0.25
CA ALA A 125 12.39 5.54 -0.93
C ALA A 125 11.72 6.50 0.06
N VAL A 126 11.69 7.78 -0.31
CA VAL A 126 10.94 8.82 0.39
C VAL A 126 10.05 9.54 -0.61
N VAL A 127 8.75 9.54 -0.34
CA VAL A 127 7.77 10.36 -1.04
C VAL A 127 7.55 11.62 -0.22
N LEU A 128 7.86 12.77 -0.78
CA LEU A 128 7.62 14.08 -0.19
C LEU A 128 6.42 14.74 -0.87
N GLY A 129 5.59 15.40 -0.08
CA GLY A 129 4.40 16.07 -0.58
C GLY A 129 3.74 16.98 0.43
N THR A 130 2.55 17.44 0.07
CA THR A 130 1.64 18.17 0.95
C THR A 130 0.26 17.51 0.95
N SER A 131 -0.38 17.50 2.12
CA SER A 131 -1.76 17.05 2.29
C SER A 131 -2.57 18.18 2.93
N ALA A 132 -3.75 18.45 2.39
CA ALA A 132 -4.75 19.29 3.02
C ALA A 132 -6.09 18.56 3.01
N GLN A 133 -6.69 18.40 4.18
CA GLN A 133 -7.93 17.62 4.35
C GLN A 133 -8.87 18.33 5.31
N THR A 134 -10.16 18.10 5.11
CA THR A 134 -11.22 18.54 6.01
C THR A 134 -11.78 17.33 6.76
N VAL A 135 -11.74 17.38 8.10
CA VAL A 135 -12.21 16.30 8.98
C VAL A 135 -13.74 16.32 9.01
N LYS A 136 -14.40 15.20 8.67
CA LYS A 136 -15.87 15.13 8.63
C LYS A 136 -16.52 15.38 9.99
N LEU A 137 -15.89 14.91 11.06
CA LEU A 137 -16.43 14.98 12.41
C LEU A 137 -16.53 16.41 12.94
N THR A 138 -15.52 17.23 12.68
CA THR A 138 -15.38 18.59 13.24
C THR A 138 -15.63 19.69 12.21
N GLY A 139 -15.49 19.39 10.92
CA GLY A 139 -15.49 20.38 9.84
C GLY A 139 -14.19 21.19 9.75
N ASN A 140 -13.20 20.91 10.60
CA ASN A 140 -11.93 21.62 10.61
C ASN A 140 -11.02 21.14 9.48
N ARG A 141 -10.29 22.08 8.87
CA ARG A 141 -9.31 21.82 7.82
C ARG A 141 -7.89 21.90 8.39
N PHE A 142 -7.04 20.95 8.00
CA PHE A 142 -5.60 21.04 8.23
C PHE A 142 -4.84 21.01 6.91
N ALA A 143 -3.61 21.52 6.93
CA ALA A 143 -2.65 21.41 5.83
C ALA A 143 -1.27 21.12 6.40
N THR A 144 -0.59 20.11 5.85
CA THR A 144 0.70 19.64 6.36
C THR A 144 1.61 19.20 5.22
N GLY A 145 2.92 19.37 5.41
CA GLY A 145 3.89 18.59 4.65
C GLY A 145 3.86 17.12 5.11
N VAL A 146 4.11 16.20 4.20
CA VAL A 146 4.17 14.77 4.48
C VAL A 146 5.43 14.15 3.89
N ALA A 147 6.06 13.27 4.66
CA ALA A 147 7.10 12.37 4.18
C ALA A 147 6.67 10.92 4.44
N VAL A 148 6.57 10.12 3.38
CA VAL A 148 6.31 8.68 3.44
C VAL A 148 7.61 7.95 3.11
N CYS A 149 8.20 7.33 4.13
CA CYS A 149 9.40 6.51 4.01
C CYS A 149 9.00 5.05 3.77
N LEU A 150 9.47 4.49 2.66
CA LEU A 150 9.16 3.15 2.19
C LEU A 150 10.44 2.33 2.06
N THR A 151 10.38 1.06 2.44
CA THR A 151 11.40 0.06 2.05
C THR A 151 10.71 -0.99 1.19
N VAL A 152 11.31 -1.31 0.05
CA VAL A 152 10.81 -2.28 -0.93
C VAL A 152 11.76 -3.47 -1.02
N SER A 153 11.22 -4.67 -0.92
CA SER A 153 11.95 -5.92 -1.12
C SER A 153 11.08 -6.94 -1.84
N GLY A 154 11.64 -7.64 -2.82
CA GLY A 154 10.89 -8.63 -3.61
C GLY A 154 9.67 -8.06 -4.34
N GLY A 155 9.70 -6.77 -4.70
CA GLY A 155 8.58 -6.07 -5.34
C GLY A 155 7.45 -5.65 -4.40
N LEU A 156 7.62 -5.83 -3.09
CA LEU A 156 6.63 -5.49 -2.07
C LEU A 156 7.16 -4.45 -1.08
N ILE A 157 6.29 -3.61 -0.55
CA ILE A 157 6.57 -2.66 0.53
C ILE A 157 6.67 -3.42 1.85
N THR A 158 7.87 -3.51 2.42
CA THR A 158 8.13 -4.17 3.71
C THR A 158 8.17 -3.20 4.88
N ARG A 159 8.32 -1.89 4.62
CA ARG A 159 8.25 -0.83 5.63
C ARG A 159 7.42 0.34 5.13
N TYR A 160 6.58 0.88 5.99
CA TYR A 160 5.74 2.05 5.75
C TYR A 160 5.74 2.98 6.96
N HIS A 161 6.52 4.05 6.88
CA HIS A 161 6.67 5.04 7.96
C HIS A 161 6.22 6.41 7.46
N VAL A 162 5.29 7.06 8.17
CA VAL A 162 4.75 8.38 7.80
C VAL A 162 5.15 9.43 8.83
N TYR A 163 5.58 10.58 8.33
CA TYR A 163 5.90 11.78 9.10
C TYR A 163 5.08 12.95 8.58
N GLU A 164 4.32 13.58 9.47
CA GLU A 164 3.50 14.76 9.18
C GLU A 164 3.39 15.61 10.46
N ASP A 165 2.76 16.79 10.34
CA ASP A 165 2.46 17.64 11.49
C ASP A 165 1.32 17.01 12.32
N SER A 166 1.71 16.10 13.21
CA SER A 166 0.77 15.39 14.08
C SER A 166 -0.02 16.33 14.99
N LEU A 167 0.50 17.53 15.30
CA LEU A 167 -0.20 18.51 16.12
C LEU A 167 -1.35 19.13 15.31
N ALA A 168 -1.07 19.61 14.10
CA ALA A 168 -2.09 20.20 13.23
C ALA A 168 -3.24 19.21 12.93
N VAL A 169 -2.91 17.92 12.70
CA VAL A 169 -3.92 16.88 12.53
C VAL A 169 -4.71 16.67 13.82
N ALA A 170 -4.04 16.56 14.98
CA ALA A 170 -4.73 16.37 16.26
C ALA A 170 -5.67 17.53 16.60
N GLU A 171 -5.26 18.78 16.38
CA GLU A 171 -6.10 19.97 16.60
C GLU A 171 -7.33 19.98 15.70
N ALA A 172 -7.19 19.60 14.42
CA ALA A 172 -8.33 19.49 13.52
C ALA A 172 -9.36 18.44 13.99
N PHE A 173 -8.92 17.37 14.65
CA PHE A 173 -9.79 16.34 15.21
C PHE A 173 -10.36 16.68 16.60
N ALA A 174 -9.70 17.55 17.37
CA ALA A 174 -10.12 17.90 18.74
C ALA A 174 -11.32 18.85 18.80
N GLY A 175 -11.50 19.72 17.79
CA GLY A 175 -12.58 20.71 17.74
C GLY A 175 -12.24 22.01 18.45
#